data_AF-A0A7S2HU09-F1
#
_entry.id   AF-A0A7S2HU09-F1
#
_cell.length_a   1.000
_cell.length_b   1.000
_cell.length_c   1.000
_cell.angle_alpha   90.00
_cell.angle_beta   90.00
_cell.angle_gamma   90.00
#
_symmetry.space_group_name_H-M   'P 1'
#
loop_
_entity.id
_entity.type
_entity.pdbx_description
1 polymer ?
#
loop_
_entity_poly.entity_id
_entity_poly.type
_entity_poly.pdbx_seq_one_letter_code
_entity_poly.pdbx_strand_id
1 'polypeptide(L)'
;RTLFRATRGNAVFESHEIERPLLDGDGKSSEPVTKAFFMVLFAGEVMRDKISKVCSYFGASLYKFPDTSDELDIMNLRVDERLHESSQVLSQGESVMHELLSNVATKFATWDFTVNKEKMIFDTLNMCEFDIKRHVFLAEGWVPVNRYDVVVKSLEAATLECGLDTRPIINKMEATKLTPPTHIPVTNFTSGFQALVNTYGTPRYREVNPGAFCCIFFPFLFGIM
;
A
#
# COMPACT_ATOMS: atom_id res chain seq x y z
N ARG A 1 -35.41 -7.54 28.87
CA ARG A 1 -36.01 -8.86 29.24
C ARG A 1 -35.26 -9.58 30.37
N THR A 2 -33.94 -9.79 30.26
CA THR A 2 -33.15 -10.52 31.28
C THR A 2 -33.14 -9.82 32.64
N LEU A 3 -32.99 -8.49 32.64
CA LEU A 3 -33.05 -7.66 33.84
C LEU A 3 -34.38 -7.83 34.60
N PHE A 4 -35.52 -7.72 33.91
CA PHE A 4 -36.86 -7.91 34.50
C PHE A 4 -37.01 -9.26 35.20
N ARG A 5 -36.47 -10.34 34.61
CA ARG A 5 -36.50 -11.68 35.22
C ARG A 5 -35.60 -11.78 36.45
N ALA A 6 -34.40 -11.19 36.39
CA ALA A 6 -33.44 -11.20 37.49
C ALA A 6 -33.91 -10.38 38.70
N THR A 7 -34.61 -9.27 38.46
CA THR A 7 -35.13 -8.37 39.50
C THR A 7 -36.57 -8.69 39.93
N ARG A 8 -37.20 -9.72 39.33
CA ARG A 8 -38.62 -10.08 39.55
C ARG A 8 -39.58 -8.91 39.32
N GLY A 9 -39.25 -8.01 38.39
CA GLY A 9 -40.04 -6.82 38.07
C GLY A 9 -39.83 -5.60 38.98
N ASN A 10 -38.89 -5.66 39.93
CA ASN A 10 -38.65 -4.57 40.89
C ASN A 10 -37.67 -3.49 40.42
N ALA A 11 -37.33 -3.46 39.12
CA ALA A 11 -36.44 -2.44 38.55
C ALA A 11 -37.12 -1.78 37.35
N VAL A 12 -37.01 -0.45 37.26
CA VAL A 12 -37.50 0.35 36.13
C VAL A 12 -36.35 0.50 35.14
N PHE A 13 -36.61 0.16 33.88
CA PHE A 13 -35.64 0.20 32.80
C PHE A 13 -36.09 1.23 31.76
N GLU A 14 -35.23 2.19 31.47
CA GLU A 14 -35.41 3.19 30.41
C GLU A 14 -34.23 3.08 29.44
N SER A 15 -34.49 3.24 28.14
CA SER A 15 -33.44 3.19 27.11
C SER A 15 -33.65 4.26 26.06
N HIS A 16 -32.55 4.84 25.60
CA HIS A 16 -32.50 5.84 24.56
C HIS A 16 -31.45 5.46 23.52
N GLU A 17 -31.86 5.39 22.25
CA GLU A 17 -30.95 5.08 21.14
C GLU A 17 -30.08 6.30 20.81
N ILE A 18 -28.83 6.07 20.38
CA ILE A 18 -27.93 7.13 19.92
C ILE A 18 -28.04 7.21 18.41
N GLU A 19 -28.40 8.39 17.89
CA GLU A 19 -28.55 8.60 16.43
C GLU A 19 -27.26 8.40 15.66
N ARG A 20 -26.12 8.77 16.26
CA ARG A 20 -24.79 8.66 15.64
C ARG A 20 -24.12 7.35 16.05
N PRO A 21 -23.69 6.52 15.10
CA PRO A 21 -22.98 5.30 15.43
C PRO A 21 -21.60 5.65 16.01
N LEU A 22 -21.18 4.91 17.01
CA LEU A 22 -19.95 5.14 17.76
C LEU A 22 -18.96 4.01 17.51
N LEU A 23 -17.67 4.33 17.53
CA LEU A 23 -16.61 3.32 17.51
C LEU A 23 -16.69 2.45 18.77
N ASP A 24 -16.38 1.17 18.62
CA ASP A 24 -16.44 0.27 19.77
C ASP A 24 -15.26 0.49 20.72
N GLY A 25 -15.55 0.57 22.02
CA GLY A 25 -14.56 0.92 23.05
C GLY A 25 -13.55 -0.20 23.32
N ASP A 26 -13.83 -1.41 22.83
CA ASP A 26 -12.99 -2.59 22.99
C ASP A 26 -11.82 -2.63 21.98
N GLY A 27 -11.75 -1.69 21.02
CA GLY A 27 -10.65 -1.57 20.06
C GLY A 27 -10.51 -2.75 19.07
N LYS A 28 -11.46 -3.70 19.09
CA LYS A 28 -11.45 -4.91 18.25
C LYS A 28 -12.13 -4.72 16.90
N SER A 29 -13.06 -3.77 16.80
CA SER A 29 -13.76 -3.46 15.56
C SER A 29 -13.55 -2.00 15.20
N SER A 30 -13.06 -1.76 13.99
CA SER A 30 -12.92 -0.42 13.43
C SER A 30 -14.24 0.11 12.83
N GLU A 31 -15.31 -0.69 12.88
CA GLU A 31 -16.59 -0.33 12.30
C GLU A 31 -17.45 0.45 13.31
N PRO A 32 -18.15 1.50 12.85
CA PRO A 32 -19.04 2.27 13.71
C PRO A 32 -20.30 1.43 14.00
N VAL A 33 -20.61 1.25 15.29
CA VAL A 33 -21.74 0.45 15.76
C VAL A 33 -22.82 1.35 16.34
N THR A 34 -24.09 1.06 16.04
CA THR A 34 -25.23 1.73 16.68
C THR A 34 -25.27 1.34 18.16
N LYS A 35 -25.15 2.33 19.04
CA LYS A 35 -25.20 2.15 20.49
C LYS A 35 -26.47 2.78 21.06
N ALA A 36 -26.92 2.28 22.21
CA ALA A 36 -28.03 2.84 22.97
C ALA A 36 -27.60 3.02 24.43
N PHE A 37 -28.00 4.13 25.03
CA PHE A 37 -27.90 4.34 26.46
C PHE A 37 -29.11 3.71 27.15
N PHE A 38 -28.90 3.19 28.36
CA PHE A 38 -29.98 2.74 29.20
C PHE A 38 -29.72 3.13 30.65
N MET A 39 -30.80 3.35 31.40
CA MET A 39 -30.78 3.63 32.82
C MET A 39 -31.65 2.61 33.55
N VAL A 40 -31.16 2.12 34.68
CA VAL A 40 -31.89 1.14 35.51
C VAL A 40 -32.04 1.72 36.91
N LEU A 41 -33.28 2.02 37.29
CA LEU A 41 -33.64 2.47 38.63
C LEU A 41 -34.01 1.23 39.46
N PHE A 42 -33.38 1.08 40.62
CA PHE A 42 -33.58 -0.04 41.54
C PHE A 42 -33.34 0.39 42.99
N ALA A 43 -33.87 -0.37 43.95
CA ALA A 43 -33.71 -0.10 45.38
C ALA A 43 -33.02 -1.26 46.11
N GLY A 44 -31.81 -1.04 46.64
CA GLY A 44 -31.09 -2.02 47.47
C GLY A 44 -29.83 -2.62 46.83
N GLU A 45 -28.81 -2.86 47.65
CA GLU A 45 -27.45 -3.22 47.20
C GLU A 45 -27.37 -4.60 46.54
N VAL A 46 -28.13 -5.58 47.03
CA VAL A 46 -28.15 -6.94 46.45
C VAL A 46 -28.65 -6.93 45.00
N MET A 47 -29.52 -5.98 44.63
CA MET A 47 -29.98 -5.82 43.25
C MET A 47 -28.93 -5.14 42.37
N ARG A 48 -28.16 -4.18 42.90
CA ARG A 48 -27.04 -3.55 42.19
C ARG A 48 -26.05 -4.59 41.67
N ASP A 49 -25.62 -5.51 42.52
CA ASP A 49 -24.64 -6.54 42.17
C ASP A 49 -25.17 -7.56 41.15
N LYS A 50 -26.46 -7.86 41.19
CA LYS A 50 -27.10 -8.72 40.19
C LYS A 50 -27.19 -8.02 38.84
N ILE A 51 -27.61 -6.75 38.83
CA ILE A 51 -27.74 -5.95 37.61
C ILE A 51 -26.37 -5.72 36.98
N SER A 52 -25.35 -5.37 37.77
CA SER A 52 -23.99 -5.13 37.27
C SER A 52 -23.39 -6.37 36.61
N LYS A 53 -23.57 -7.57 37.21
CA LYS A 53 -23.14 -8.85 36.64
C LYS A 53 -23.86 -9.20 35.34
N VAL A 54 -25.16 -8.90 35.25
CA VAL A 54 -25.93 -9.11 34.02
C VAL A 54 -25.42 -8.16 32.93
N CYS A 55 -25.25 -6.87 33.24
CA CYS A 55 -24.76 -5.87 32.29
C CYS A 55 -23.34 -6.18 31.80
N SER A 56 -22.43 -6.59 32.68
CA SER A 56 -21.07 -6.98 32.28
C SER A 56 -21.04 -8.25 31.42
N TYR A 57 -21.93 -9.21 31.67
CA TYR A 57 -22.07 -10.41 30.83
C TYR A 57 -22.50 -10.07 29.40
N PHE A 58 -23.34 -9.05 29.23
CA PHE A 58 -23.76 -8.56 27.91
C PHE A 58 -22.77 -7.56 27.28
N GLY A 59 -21.62 -7.30 27.90
CA GLY A 59 -20.62 -6.36 27.38
C GLY A 59 -21.02 -4.89 27.50
N ALA A 60 -21.96 -4.54 28.38
CA ALA A 60 -22.36 -3.15 28.58
C ALA A 60 -21.36 -2.40 29.46
N SER A 61 -20.90 -1.23 29.00
CA SER A 61 -20.08 -0.31 29.78
C SER A 61 -20.94 0.43 30.81
N LEU A 62 -20.65 0.23 32.10
CA LEU A 62 -21.39 0.86 33.19
C LEU A 62 -20.66 2.11 33.68
N TYR A 63 -21.38 3.23 33.79
CA TYR A 63 -20.89 4.46 34.37
C TYR A 63 -21.59 4.74 35.70
N LYS A 64 -20.85 5.28 36.66
CA LYS A 64 -21.44 5.74 37.93
C LYS A 64 -22.16 7.07 37.66
N PHE A 65 -23.47 7.09 37.86
CA PHE A 65 -24.27 8.31 37.81
C PHE A 65 -24.31 8.94 39.21
N PRO A 66 -24.17 10.27 39.35
CA PRO A 66 -24.21 10.96 40.64
C PRO A 66 -25.62 11.01 41.24
N ASP A 67 -25.69 11.03 42.57
CA ASP A 67 -26.97 10.96 43.30
C ASP A 67 -27.55 12.36 43.58
N THR A 68 -26.74 13.41 43.49
CA THR A 68 -27.14 14.82 43.73
C THR A 68 -26.88 15.72 42.51
N SER A 69 -27.62 16.82 42.41
CA SER A 69 -27.45 17.80 41.32
C SER A 69 -26.07 18.45 41.35
N ASP A 70 -25.56 18.78 42.54
CA ASP A 70 -24.24 19.42 42.69
C ASP A 70 -23.11 18.49 42.23
N GLU A 71 -23.20 17.18 42.55
CA GLU A 71 -22.24 16.19 42.06
C GLU A 71 -22.31 15.98 40.55
N LEU A 72 -23.50 16.12 39.95
CA LEU A 72 -23.69 16.06 38.50
C LEU A 72 -22.99 17.23 37.81
N ASP A 73 -23.14 18.44 38.32
CA ASP A 73 -22.50 19.64 37.76
C ASP A 73 -20.97 19.54 37.84
N ILE A 74 -20.43 19.07 38.97
CA ILE A 74 -18.98 18.82 39.13
C ILE A 74 -18.49 17.74 38.15
N MET A 75 -19.27 16.66 37.95
CA MET A 75 -18.92 15.59 37.03
C MET A 75 -18.90 16.07 35.58
N ASN A 76 -19.90 16.86 35.17
CA ASN A 76 -19.97 17.42 33.82
C ASN A 76 -18.78 18.34 33.53
N LEU A 77 -18.47 19.27 34.45
CA LEU A 77 -17.30 20.15 34.32
C LEU A 77 -16.00 19.37 34.14
N ARG A 78 -15.81 18.30 34.93
CA ARG A 78 -14.62 17.45 34.84
C ARG A 78 -14.55 16.66 33.53
N VAL A 79 -15.69 16.21 33.00
CA VAL A 79 -15.74 15.52 31.71
C VAL A 79 -15.41 16.49 30.59
N ASP A 80 -15.94 17.71 30.63
CA ASP A 80 -15.66 18.74 29.64
C ASP A 80 -14.18 19.15 29.61
N GLU A 81 -13.56 19.35 30.78
CA GLU A 81 -12.12 19.61 30.89
C GLU A 81 -11.29 18.49 30.26
N ARG A 82 -11.58 17.24 30.59
CA ARG A 82 -10.88 16.07 30.03
C ARG A 82 -11.09 15.93 28.53
N LEU A 83 -12.30 16.21 28.05
CA LEU A 83 -12.63 16.14 26.64
C LEU A 83 -11.88 17.22 25.87
N HIS A 84 -11.76 18.42 26.44
CA HIS A 84 -10.96 19.51 25.89
C HIS A 84 -9.47 19.15 25.83
N GLU A 85 -8.88 18.69 26.93
CA GLU A 85 -7.49 18.24 27.00
C GLU A 85 -7.20 17.13 25.98
N SER A 86 -8.07 16.11 25.92
CA SER A 86 -7.91 14.99 24.99
C SER A 86 -8.01 15.45 23.54
N SER A 87 -8.93 16.36 23.22
CA SER A 87 -9.09 16.91 21.86
C SER A 87 -7.86 17.72 21.45
N GLN A 88 -7.29 18.49 22.38
CA GLN A 88 -6.08 19.26 22.14
C GLN A 88 -4.88 18.34 21.86
N VAL A 89 -4.71 17.28 22.65
CA VAL A 89 -3.64 16.29 22.43
C VAL A 89 -3.80 15.59 21.08
N LEU A 90 -5.02 15.20 20.71
CA LEU A 90 -5.29 14.58 19.41
C LEU A 90 -4.97 15.52 18.25
N SER A 91 -5.41 16.77 18.31
CA SER A 91 -5.14 17.77 17.27
C SER A 91 -3.64 18.06 17.13
N GLN A 92 -2.92 18.16 18.24
CA GLN A 92 -1.46 18.34 18.21
C GLN A 92 -0.76 17.11 17.60
N GLY A 93 -1.19 15.90 17.96
CA GLY A 93 -0.67 14.66 17.41
C GLY A 93 -0.92 14.54 15.91
N GLU A 94 -2.12 14.90 15.45
CA GLU A 94 -2.48 14.91 14.04
C GLU A 94 -1.61 15.89 13.24
N SER A 95 -1.40 17.10 13.77
CA SER A 95 -0.54 18.11 13.15
C SER A 95 0.89 17.61 12.94
N VAL A 96 1.49 17.00 13.99
CA VAL A 96 2.83 16.41 13.92
C VAL A 96 2.89 15.26 12.91
N MET A 97 1.90 14.37 12.91
CA MET A 97 1.84 13.27 11.93
C MET A 97 1.73 13.81 10.50
N HIS A 98 0.88 14.82 10.29
CA HIS A 98 0.68 15.42 8.97
C HIS A 98 1.96 16.10 8.47
N GLU A 99 2.69 16.81 9.33
CA GLU A 99 3.97 17.42 8.99
C GLU A 99 5.01 16.35 8.58
N LEU A 100 5.13 15.27 9.37
CA LEU A 100 6.04 14.17 9.07
C LEU A 100 5.68 13.48 7.74
N LEU A 101 4.40 13.17 7.53
CA LEU A 101 3.92 12.52 6.31
C LEU A 101 4.11 13.41 5.08
N SER A 102 3.86 14.72 5.20
CA SER A 102 4.12 15.69 4.12
C SER A 102 5.61 15.72 3.75
N ASN A 103 6.48 15.77 4.76
CA ASN A 103 7.93 15.74 4.55
C ASN A 103 8.39 14.44 3.86
N VAL A 104 7.85 13.29 4.26
CA VAL A 104 8.15 12.01 3.62
C VAL A 104 7.60 11.95 2.21
N ALA A 105 6.37 12.42 1.97
CA ALA A 105 5.71 12.38 0.67
C ALA A 105 6.52 13.10 -0.42
N THR A 106 7.17 14.22 -0.09
CA THR A 106 8.02 14.95 -1.05
C THR A 106 9.27 14.16 -1.48
N LYS A 107 9.80 13.29 -0.62
CA LYS A 107 11.05 12.53 -0.86
C LYS A 107 10.80 11.11 -1.31
N PHE A 108 9.62 10.56 -1.02
CA PHE A 108 9.28 9.17 -1.23
C PHE A 108 9.50 8.72 -2.68
N ALA A 109 9.06 9.51 -3.67
CA ALA A 109 9.22 9.18 -5.09
C ALA A 109 10.70 9.04 -5.49
N THR A 110 11.56 9.93 -5.00
CA THR A 110 13.01 9.87 -5.27
C THR A 110 13.65 8.67 -4.59
N TRP A 111 13.25 8.36 -3.35
CA TRP A 111 13.75 7.19 -2.63
C TRP A 111 13.33 5.89 -3.30
N ASP A 112 12.06 5.77 -3.68
CA ASP A 112 11.54 4.62 -4.40
C ASP A 112 12.28 4.41 -5.73
N PHE A 113 12.45 5.48 -6.52
CA PHE A 113 13.23 5.41 -7.76
C PHE A 113 14.68 4.96 -7.51
N THR A 114 15.34 5.52 -6.49
CA THR A 114 16.74 5.20 -6.19
C THR A 114 16.91 3.75 -5.75
N VAL A 115 16.03 3.27 -4.86
CA VAL A 115 16.04 1.88 -4.38
C VAL A 115 15.75 0.91 -5.52
N ASN A 116 14.75 1.21 -6.36
CA ASN A 116 14.41 0.36 -7.50
C ASN A 116 15.54 0.33 -8.53
N LYS A 117 16.17 1.46 -8.83
CA LYS A 117 17.34 1.53 -9.71
C LYS A 117 18.50 0.69 -9.17
N GLU A 118 18.84 0.85 -7.90
CA GLU A 118 19.94 0.13 -7.28
C GLU A 118 19.69 -1.38 -7.25
N LYS A 119 18.46 -1.78 -6.92
CA LYS A 119 18.02 -3.17 -7.00
C LYS A 119 18.19 -3.74 -8.40
N MET A 120 17.77 -3.03 -9.46
CA MET A 120 17.93 -3.49 -10.84
C MET A 120 19.41 -3.64 -11.24
N ILE A 121 20.30 -2.78 -10.73
CA ILE A 121 21.75 -2.89 -10.95
C ILE A 121 22.28 -4.17 -10.30
N PHE A 122 21.95 -4.41 -9.03
CA PHE A 122 22.38 -5.63 -8.33
C PHE A 122 21.78 -6.90 -8.94
N ASP A 123 20.51 -6.89 -9.34
CA ASP A 123 19.88 -7.99 -10.06
C ASP A 123 20.60 -8.28 -11.38
N THR A 124 21.07 -7.24 -12.07
CA THR A 124 21.88 -7.40 -13.30
C THR A 124 23.27 -7.95 -13.01
N LEU A 125 23.95 -7.45 -11.98
CA LEU A 125 25.28 -7.95 -11.57
C LEU A 125 25.23 -9.41 -11.12
N ASN A 126 24.12 -9.84 -10.51
CA ASN A 126 23.90 -11.24 -10.13
C ASN A 126 23.76 -12.19 -11.33
N MET A 127 23.43 -11.67 -12.52
CA MET A 127 23.43 -12.46 -13.76
C MET A 127 24.83 -12.56 -14.40
N CYS A 128 25.80 -11.76 -13.95
CA CYS A 128 27.17 -11.78 -14.43
C CYS A 128 28.01 -12.82 -13.68
N GLU A 129 29.01 -13.39 -14.35
CA GLU A 129 30.00 -14.24 -13.72
C GLU A 129 31.11 -13.37 -13.10
N PHE A 130 31.50 -13.65 -11.86
CA PHE A 130 32.57 -12.90 -11.18
C PHE A 130 33.87 -13.72 -11.15
N ASP A 131 34.92 -13.23 -11.83
CA ASP A 131 36.25 -13.83 -11.77
C ASP A 131 37.00 -13.33 -10.53
N ILE A 132 37.07 -14.19 -9.50
CA ILE A 132 37.74 -13.91 -8.23
C ILE A 132 39.22 -13.58 -8.42
N LYS A 133 39.91 -14.15 -9.40
CA LYS A 133 41.36 -13.97 -9.57
C LYS A 133 41.69 -12.61 -10.16
N ARG A 134 40.86 -12.14 -11.09
CA ARG A 134 41.05 -10.86 -11.79
C ARG A 134 40.27 -9.72 -11.13
N HIS A 135 39.33 -10.04 -10.23
CA HIS A 135 38.38 -9.10 -9.65
C HIS A 135 37.56 -8.36 -10.74
N VAL A 136 37.08 -9.09 -11.75
CA VAL A 136 36.33 -8.53 -12.88
C VAL A 136 35.02 -9.29 -13.06
N PHE A 137 33.95 -8.58 -13.43
CA PHE A 137 32.70 -9.19 -13.89
C PHE A 137 32.77 -9.51 -15.39
N LEU A 138 32.41 -10.74 -15.75
CA LEU A 138 32.20 -11.18 -17.12
C LEU A 138 30.70 -11.24 -17.39
N ALA A 139 30.28 -10.58 -18.46
CA ALA A 139 28.88 -10.54 -18.89
C ALA A 139 28.79 -10.87 -20.38
N GLU A 140 27.81 -11.69 -20.73
CA GLU A 140 27.44 -11.96 -22.12
C GLU A 140 26.03 -11.40 -22.38
N GLY A 141 25.85 -10.74 -23.52
CA GLY A 141 24.58 -10.08 -23.81
C GLY A 141 24.37 -9.84 -25.30
N TRP A 142 23.09 -9.77 -25.69
CA TRP A 142 22.70 -9.46 -27.06
C TRP A 142 22.58 -7.95 -27.26
N VAL A 143 23.27 -7.42 -28.26
CA VAL A 143 23.21 -6.00 -28.62
C VAL A 143 22.80 -5.86 -30.09
N PRO A 144 21.80 -5.02 -30.43
CA PRO A 144 21.49 -4.69 -31.81
C PRO A 144 22.71 -4.10 -32.52
N VAL A 145 23.03 -4.58 -33.73
CA VAL A 145 24.22 -4.17 -34.48
C VAL A 145 24.28 -2.64 -34.69
N ASN A 146 23.13 -2.00 -34.90
CA ASN A 146 23.02 -0.55 -35.08
C ASN A 146 23.24 0.28 -33.80
N ARG A 147 23.21 -0.34 -32.61
CA ARG A 147 23.43 0.33 -31.32
C ARG A 147 24.75 -0.10 -30.65
N TYR A 148 25.54 -0.93 -31.31
CA TYR A 148 26.83 -1.39 -30.79
C TYR A 148 27.75 -0.20 -30.42
N ASP A 149 27.91 0.77 -31.32
CA ASP A 149 28.78 1.93 -31.09
C ASP A 149 28.30 2.81 -29.92
N VAL A 150 26.98 2.85 -29.68
CA VAL A 150 26.42 3.59 -28.54
C VAL A 150 26.84 2.94 -27.23
N VAL A 151 26.76 1.61 -27.15
CA VAL A 151 27.16 0.85 -25.95
C VAL A 151 28.65 1.04 -25.66
N VAL A 152 29.51 0.94 -26.68
CA VAL A 152 30.95 1.15 -26.55
C VAL A 152 31.24 2.55 -26.00
N LYS A 153 30.65 3.59 -26.60
CA LYS A 153 30.83 4.97 -26.14
C LYS A 153 30.32 5.21 -24.73
N SER A 154 29.18 4.62 -24.35
CA SER A 154 28.64 4.73 -23.00
C SER A 154 29.56 4.11 -21.95
N LEU A 155 30.19 2.97 -22.28
CA LEU A 155 31.17 2.32 -21.40
C LEU A 155 32.47 3.13 -21.28
N GLU A 156 32.96 3.69 -22.39
CA GLU A 156 34.12 4.59 -22.36
C GLU A 156 33.86 5.85 -21.53
N ALA A 157 32.68 6.46 -21.68
CA ALA A 157 32.26 7.62 -20.89
C ALA A 157 32.17 7.30 -19.40
N ALA A 158 31.54 6.17 -19.03
CA ALA A 158 31.45 5.72 -17.64
C ALA A 158 32.83 5.46 -17.02
N THR A 159 33.76 4.91 -17.79
CA THR A 159 35.15 4.67 -17.34
C THR A 159 35.86 5.99 -17.03
N LEU A 160 35.67 7.00 -17.88
CA LEU A 160 36.24 8.33 -17.70
C LEU A 160 35.64 9.04 -16.47
N GLU A 161 34.33 8.97 -16.28
CA GLU A 161 33.64 9.54 -15.13
C GLU A 161 34.07 8.90 -13.80
N CYS A 162 34.31 7.59 -13.80
CA CYS A 162 34.79 6.87 -12.61
C CYS A 162 36.30 7.00 -12.38
N GLY A 163 37.06 7.62 -13.30
CA GLY A 163 38.51 7.77 -13.18
C GLY A 163 39.27 6.44 -13.15
N LEU A 164 38.74 5.41 -13.81
CA LEU A 164 39.35 4.08 -13.83
C LEU A 164 40.48 4.02 -14.86
N ASP A 165 41.65 3.52 -14.47
CA ASP A 165 42.81 3.32 -15.36
C ASP A 165 42.59 2.18 -16.38
N THR A 166 41.67 1.25 -16.08
CA THR A 166 41.39 0.08 -16.90
C THR A 166 40.18 0.31 -17.81
N ARG A 167 40.38 0.11 -19.13
CA ARG A 167 39.28 0.18 -20.10
C ARG A 167 38.47 -1.12 -20.08
N PRO A 168 37.13 -1.06 -20.13
CA PRO A 168 36.29 -2.23 -20.27
C PRO A 168 36.60 -2.92 -21.61
N ILE A 169 36.80 -4.23 -21.57
CA ILE A 169 37.07 -5.04 -22.76
C ILE A 169 35.73 -5.55 -23.29
N ILE A 170 35.39 -5.17 -24.53
CA ILE A 170 34.20 -5.65 -25.24
C ILE A 170 34.67 -6.54 -26.37
N ASN A 171 34.26 -7.80 -26.36
CA ASN A 171 34.58 -8.75 -27.42
C ASN A 171 33.33 -9.13 -28.21
N LYS A 172 33.41 -9.06 -29.55
CA LYS A 172 32.33 -9.50 -30.42
C LYS A 172 32.46 -11.00 -30.67
N MET A 173 31.50 -11.77 -30.19
CA MET A 173 31.47 -13.22 -30.41
C MET A 173 30.90 -13.51 -31.81
N GLU A 174 31.70 -14.15 -32.67
CA GLU A 174 31.32 -14.37 -34.09
C GLU A 174 30.46 -15.62 -34.33
N ALA A 175 30.44 -16.58 -33.40
CA ALA A 175 29.78 -17.87 -33.61
C ALA A 175 29.15 -18.42 -32.33
N THR A 176 28.01 -17.87 -31.92
CA THR A 176 27.21 -18.44 -30.82
C THR A 176 26.21 -19.45 -31.39
N LYS A 177 26.14 -20.66 -30.81
CA LYS A 177 25.12 -21.68 -31.18
C LYS A 177 23.69 -21.29 -30.77
N LEU A 178 23.55 -20.21 -30.01
CA LEU A 178 22.28 -19.72 -29.48
C LEU A 178 21.54 -18.89 -30.52
N THR A 179 20.22 -19.01 -30.50
CA THR A 179 19.36 -18.19 -31.37
C THR A 179 19.24 -16.79 -30.76
N PRO A 180 19.62 -15.72 -31.49
CA PRO A 180 19.49 -14.35 -30.99
C PRO A 180 18.02 -13.95 -30.81
N PRO A 181 17.73 -13.03 -29.88
CA PRO A 181 16.39 -12.52 -29.67
C PRO A 181 15.93 -11.62 -30.85
N THR A 182 14.63 -11.59 -31.08
CA THR A 182 14.01 -10.71 -32.08
C THR A 182 13.72 -9.35 -31.46
N HIS A 183 14.32 -8.29 -31.98
CA HIS A 183 14.03 -6.91 -31.60
C HIS A 183 13.32 -6.17 -32.73
N ILE A 184 12.09 -5.73 -32.48
CA ILE A 184 11.26 -4.98 -33.44
C ILE A 184 11.13 -3.54 -32.93
N PRO A 185 11.67 -2.54 -33.65
CA PRO A 185 11.49 -1.15 -33.26
C PRO A 185 10.03 -0.74 -33.43
N VAL A 186 9.43 -0.20 -32.37
CA VAL A 186 8.04 0.28 -32.37
C VAL A 186 8.00 1.80 -32.18
N THR A 187 7.01 2.43 -32.80
CA THR A 187 6.65 3.84 -32.56
C THR A 187 5.39 3.90 -31.68
N ASN A 188 5.00 5.11 -31.25
CA ASN A 188 3.74 5.30 -30.50
C ASN A 188 2.51 4.79 -31.27
N PHE A 189 2.56 4.77 -32.61
CA PHE A 189 1.49 4.24 -33.45
C PHE A 189 1.53 2.71 -33.54
N THR A 190 2.71 2.12 -33.81
CA THR A 190 2.82 0.67 -34.05
C THR A 190 2.87 -0.17 -32.77
N SER A 191 3.07 0.45 -31.60
CA SER A 191 3.19 -0.27 -30.32
C SER A 191 1.96 -1.10 -29.97
N GLY A 192 0.75 -0.55 -30.18
CA GLY A 192 -0.51 -1.26 -29.92
C GLY A 192 -0.70 -2.47 -30.84
N PHE A 193 -0.46 -2.30 -32.14
CA PHE A 193 -0.56 -3.40 -33.12
C PHE A 193 0.50 -4.48 -32.87
N GLN A 194 1.73 -4.09 -32.52
CA GLN A 194 2.78 -5.03 -32.18
C GLN A 194 2.45 -5.79 -30.89
N ALA A 195 1.88 -5.13 -29.88
CA ALA A 195 1.42 -5.78 -28.66
C ALA A 195 0.36 -6.83 -28.98
N LEU A 196 -0.61 -6.50 -29.86
CA LEU A 196 -1.63 -7.45 -30.32
C LEU A 196 -1.00 -8.66 -31.01
N VAL A 197 -0.05 -8.47 -31.92
CA VAL A 197 0.65 -9.60 -32.58
C VAL A 197 1.43 -10.45 -31.57
N ASN A 198 2.12 -9.80 -30.63
CA ASN A 198 2.91 -10.48 -29.61
C ASN A 198 2.07 -11.36 -28.66
N THR A 199 0.75 -11.13 -28.53
CA THR A 199 -0.13 -12.01 -27.74
C THR A 199 -0.25 -13.42 -28.33
N TYR A 200 -0.17 -13.55 -29.66
CA TYR A 200 -0.17 -14.85 -30.34
C TYR A 200 1.22 -15.47 -30.38
N GLY A 201 2.25 -14.65 -30.54
CA GLY A 201 3.64 -15.09 -30.51
C GLY A 201 4.59 -14.04 -31.08
N THR A 202 5.85 -14.11 -30.65
CA THR A 202 6.90 -13.27 -31.21
C THR A 202 7.48 -13.92 -32.48
N PRO A 203 7.70 -13.14 -33.57
CA PRO A 203 8.34 -13.66 -34.77
C PRO A 203 9.74 -14.21 -34.48
N ARG A 204 10.13 -15.26 -35.20
CA ARG A 204 11.49 -15.81 -35.12
C ARG A 204 12.52 -14.80 -35.61
N TYR A 205 13.77 -15.04 -35.26
CA TYR A 205 14.86 -14.15 -35.68
C TYR A 205 14.94 -14.05 -37.20
N ARG A 206 14.87 -12.82 -37.72
CA ARG A 206 14.81 -12.48 -39.16
C ARG A 206 13.58 -12.99 -39.91
N GLU A 207 12.51 -13.35 -39.20
CA GLU A 207 11.20 -13.59 -39.80
C GLU A 207 10.49 -12.28 -40.15
N VAL A 208 9.60 -12.33 -41.14
CA VAL A 208 8.77 -11.18 -41.53
C VAL A 208 7.80 -10.84 -40.39
N ASN A 209 7.76 -9.57 -39.98
CA ASN A 209 6.88 -9.12 -38.91
C ASN A 209 5.41 -8.99 -39.40
N PRO A 210 4.45 -9.76 -38.84
CA PRO A 210 3.04 -9.61 -39.18
C PRO A 210 2.46 -8.26 -38.76
N GLY A 211 3.05 -7.60 -37.74
CA GLY A 211 2.58 -6.33 -37.18
C GLY A 211 2.43 -5.21 -38.19
N ALA A 212 3.30 -5.18 -39.22
CA ALA A 212 3.21 -4.20 -40.30
C ALA A 212 1.90 -4.35 -41.11
N PHE A 213 1.48 -5.59 -41.37
CA PHE A 213 0.23 -5.88 -42.07
C PHE A 213 -0.99 -5.65 -41.18
N CYS A 214 -0.88 -6.01 -39.90
CA CYS A 214 -1.93 -5.78 -38.91
C CYS A 214 -2.30 -4.29 -38.78
N CYS A 215 -1.36 -3.36 -38.96
CA CYS A 215 -1.64 -1.92 -38.90
C CYS A 215 -2.71 -1.47 -39.92
N ILE A 216 -2.83 -2.16 -41.06
CA ILE A 216 -3.77 -1.83 -42.13
C ILE A 216 -4.96 -2.78 -42.12
N PHE A 217 -4.72 -4.10 -42.11
CA PHE A 217 -5.78 -5.08 -42.28
C PHE A 217 -6.67 -5.20 -41.05
N PHE A 218 -6.15 -5.02 -39.83
CA PHE A 218 -6.96 -5.19 -38.63
C PHE A 218 -8.08 -4.15 -38.54
N PRO A 219 -7.82 -2.82 -38.65
CA PRO A 219 -8.90 -1.83 -38.67
C PRO A 219 -9.84 -1.99 -39.87
N PHE A 220 -9.30 -2.36 -41.03
CA PHE A 220 -10.10 -2.55 -42.25
C PHE A 220 -11.10 -3.70 -42.12
N LEU A 221 -10.64 -4.88 -41.68
CA LEU A 221 -11.50 -6.05 -41.48
C LEU A 221 -12.51 -5.83 -40.36
N PHE A 222 -12.11 -5.13 -39.29
CA PHE A 222 -13.03 -4.74 -38.22
C PHE A 222 -14.13 -3.81 -38.73
N GLY A 223 -13.82 -2.86 -39.63
CA GLY A 223 -14.81 -1.94 -40.19
C GLY A 223 -15.77 -2.55 -41.20
N ILE A 224 -15.50 -3.76 -41.71
CA ILE A 224 -16.42 -4.51 -42.58
C ILE A 224 -17.46 -5.28 -41.77
N MET A 225 -17.09 -5.75 -40.57
CA MET A 225 -17.98 -6.50 -39.65
C MET A 225 -18.91 -5.55 -38.88
#